data_AF-A0A0G0QV11-F1
#
_entry.id   AF-A0A0G0QV11-F1
#
_cell.length_a   1.000
_cell.length_b   1.000
_cell.length_c   1.000
_cell.angle_alpha   90.00
_cell.angle_beta   90.00
_cell.angle_gamma   90.00
#
_symmetry.space_group_name_H-M   'P 1'
#
loop_
_entity.id
_entity.type
_entity.pdbx_description
1 polymer ?
#
loop_
_entity_poly.entity_id
_entity_poly.type
_entity_poly.pdbx_seq_one_letter_code
_entity_poly.pdbx_strand_id
1 'polypeptide(L)'
;MATLDFAKGVDFSPLERLGVNKEDGMKFLAALSPMIDLEFQSRIKSPFSDDETAAIGTEAEGKGIKPEDGMFFLEEKYHAKTGRYFMEEMRLLFNEYVHHAANIIVKARRDAETFAESGDENTKKFDQLMNEKKYEEAAKLFDEVLSKTEKPQDSFNRSGKQY
;
A
#
# COMPACT_ATOMS: atom_id res chain seq x y z
N MET A 1 -7.00 28.27 3.74
CA MET A 1 -6.37 26.98 3.43
C MET A 1 -7.35 26.18 2.61
N ALA A 2 -7.08 25.96 1.33
CA ALA A 2 -7.80 24.94 0.58
C ALA A 2 -7.35 23.60 1.15
N THR A 3 -8.25 22.87 1.80
CA THR A 3 -8.03 21.46 2.10
C THR A 3 -7.78 20.77 0.76
N LEU A 4 -6.55 20.33 0.54
CA LEU A 4 -6.22 19.41 -0.53
C LEU A 4 -7.16 18.21 -0.36
N ASP A 5 -8.08 18.05 -1.31
CA ASP A 5 -8.97 16.89 -1.32
C ASP A 5 -8.16 15.68 -1.77
N PHE A 6 -7.50 15.04 -0.80
CA PHE A 6 -6.66 13.86 -1.01
C PHE A 6 -7.42 12.70 -1.70
N ALA A 7 -8.75 12.68 -1.61
CA ALA A 7 -9.57 11.67 -2.28
C ALA A 7 -9.71 11.92 -3.78
N LYS A 8 -9.39 13.13 -4.27
CA LYS A 8 -9.55 13.49 -5.67
C LYS A 8 -8.48 12.81 -6.52
N GLY A 9 -8.90 11.79 -7.28
CA GLY A 9 -8.04 10.98 -8.13
C GLY A 9 -7.64 9.63 -7.52
N VAL A 10 -8.19 9.28 -6.36
CA VAL A 10 -8.06 7.95 -5.78
C VAL A 10 -9.22 7.07 -6.25
N ASP A 11 -8.91 5.92 -6.83
CA ASP A 11 -9.88 4.93 -7.30
C ASP A 11 -10.19 3.92 -6.20
N PHE A 12 -11.33 4.10 -5.53
CA PHE A 12 -11.82 3.17 -4.50
C PHE A 12 -12.56 1.95 -5.07
N SER A 13 -12.77 1.88 -6.38
CA SER A 13 -13.54 0.79 -7.00
C SER A 13 -13.04 -0.63 -6.66
N PRO A 14 -11.72 -0.90 -6.46
CA PRO A 14 -11.26 -2.22 -6.03
C PRO A 14 -11.80 -2.63 -4.66
N LEU A 15 -11.92 -1.69 -3.72
CA LEU A 15 -12.44 -1.92 -2.38
C LEU A 15 -13.97 -1.97 -2.37
N GLU A 16 -14.62 -1.10 -3.14
CA GLU A 16 -16.09 -1.08 -3.28
C GLU A 16 -16.63 -2.39 -3.84
N ARG A 17 -15.94 -3.01 -4.81
CA ARG A 17 -16.29 -4.35 -5.33
C ARG A 17 -16.21 -5.44 -4.26
N LEU A 18 -15.45 -5.22 -3.20
CA LEU A 18 -15.34 -6.13 -2.06
C LEU A 18 -16.33 -5.77 -0.94
N GLY A 19 -17.18 -4.77 -1.12
CA GLY A 19 -18.16 -4.31 -0.13
C GLY A 19 -17.60 -3.35 0.92
N VAL A 20 -16.36 -2.86 0.74
CA VAL A 20 -15.81 -1.78 1.58
C VAL A 20 -16.26 -0.46 0.97
N ASN A 21 -17.08 0.29 1.70
CA ASN A 21 -17.56 1.59 1.21
C ASN A 21 -16.40 2.61 1.17
N LYS A 22 -16.61 3.69 0.41
CA LYS A 22 -15.61 4.76 0.25
C LYS A 22 -15.18 5.41 1.57
N GLU A 23 -16.10 5.59 2.52
CA GLU A 23 -15.78 6.21 3.82
C GLU A 23 -14.78 5.36 4.61
N ASP A 24 -14.98 4.05 4.65
CA ASP A 24 -14.09 3.13 5.35
C ASP A 24 -12.77 2.94 4.59
N GLY A 25 -12.80 2.97 3.24
CA GLY A 25 -11.59 3.04 2.42
C GLY A 25 -10.75 4.29 2.72
N MET A 26 -11.40 5.45 2.91
CA MET A 26 -10.73 6.68 3.32
C MET A 26 -10.12 6.60 4.72
N LYS A 27 -10.84 6.02 5.70
CA LYS A 27 -10.31 5.78 7.06
C LYS A 27 -9.08 4.87 7.03
N PHE A 28 -9.10 3.85 6.18
CA PHE A 28 -7.95 2.97 5.99
C PHE A 28 -6.72 3.73 5.45
N LEU A 29 -6.88 4.52 4.39
CA LEU A 29 -5.77 5.34 3.87
C LEU A 29 -5.27 6.37 4.89
N ALA A 30 -6.18 6.97 5.66
CA ALA A 30 -5.82 7.89 6.75
C ALA A 30 -4.98 7.19 7.83
N ALA A 31 -5.34 5.95 8.20
CA ALA A 31 -4.59 5.16 9.16
C ALA A 31 -3.18 4.79 8.66
N LEU A 32 -3.00 4.63 7.36
CA LEU A 32 -1.71 4.32 6.73
C LEU A 32 -0.91 5.55 6.30
N SER A 33 -1.44 6.76 6.48
CA SER A 33 -0.83 7.99 5.98
C SER A 33 0.64 8.16 6.39
N PRO A 34 1.08 7.87 7.64
CA PRO A 34 2.50 7.97 7.99
C PRO A 34 3.41 7.07 7.15
N MET A 35 2.96 5.86 6.79
CA MET A 35 3.73 4.96 5.92
C MET A 35 3.74 5.45 4.47
N ILE A 36 2.59 5.94 4.00
CA ILE A 36 2.45 6.52 2.67
C ILE A 36 3.37 7.74 2.52
N ASP A 37 3.45 8.61 3.53
CA ASP A 37 4.33 9.77 3.53
C ASP A 37 5.81 9.39 3.46
N LEU A 38 6.22 8.36 4.22
CA LEU A 38 7.60 7.85 4.18
C LEU A 38 7.97 7.27 2.81
N GLU A 39 7.08 6.46 2.25
CA GLU A 39 7.26 5.88 0.91
C GLU A 39 7.27 6.96 -0.17
N PHE A 40 6.39 7.96 -0.06
CA PHE A 40 6.40 9.11 -0.95
C PHE A 40 7.72 9.88 -0.89
N GLN A 41 8.24 10.17 0.31
CA GLN A 41 9.55 10.82 0.47
C GLN A 41 10.69 10.01 -0.16
N SER A 42 10.62 8.69 -0.10
CA SER A 42 11.57 7.80 -0.78
C SER A 42 11.45 7.93 -2.30
N ARG A 43 10.22 7.91 -2.84
CA ARG A 43 9.94 8.00 -4.28
C ARG A 43 10.28 9.33 -4.92
N ILE A 44 10.15 10.44 -4.18
CA ILE A 44 10.56 11.76 -4.71
C ILE A 44 12.08 11.92 -4.73
N LYS A 45 12.81 11.18 -3.88
CA LYS A 45 14.28 11.23 -3.80
C LYS A 45 14.95 10.23 -4.73
N SER A 46 14.35 9.05 -4.93
CA SER A 46 14.94 7.94 -5.70
C SER A 46 15.35 8.25 -7.15
N PRO A 47 14.76 9.24 -7.87
CA PRO A 47 15.23 9.60 -9.20
C PRO A 47 16.58 10.34 -9.18
N PHE A 48 16.96 10.93 -8.05
CA PHE A 48 18.17 11.73 -7.92
C PHE A 48 19.30 10.90 -7.30
N SER A 49 20.50 11.04 -7.84
CA SER A 49 21.71 10.59 -7.17
C SER A 49 22.05 11.50 -5.98
N ASP A 50 22.99 11.07 -5.13
CA ASP A 50 23.48 11.89 -4.02
C ASP A 50 24.11 13.20 -4.53
N ASP A 51 24.88 13.14 -5.62
CA ASP A 51 25.50 14.32 -6.25
C ASP A 51 24.46 15.29 -6.80
N GLU A 52 23.40 14.79 -7.42
CA GLU A 52 22.30 15.61 -7.92
C GLU A 52 21.52 16.24 -6.76
N THR A 53 21.30 15.49 -5.68
CA THR A 53 20.63 16.00 -4.48
C THR A 53 21.43 17.12 -3.84
N ALA A 54 22.76 16.97 -3.73
CA ALA A 54 23.65 18.01 -3.25
C ALA A 54 23.63 19.24 -4.17
N ALA A 55 23.68 19.04 -5.49
CA ALA A 55 23.62 20.12 -6.47
C ALA A 55 22.30 20.90 -6.40
N ILE A 56 21.16 20.21 -6.23
CA ILE A 56 19.85 20.83 -6.01
C ILE A 56 19.88 21.71 -4.76
N GLY A 57 20.49 21.24 -3.66
CA GLY A 57 20.66 22.02 -2.43
C GLY A 57 21.48 23.30 -2.66
N THR A 58 22.64 23.18 -3.30
CA THR A 58 23.48 24.36 -3.63
C THR A 58 22.77 25.33 -4.57
N GLU A 59 22.01 24.84 -5.54
CA GLU A 59 21.24 25.70 -6.44
C GLU A 59 20.12 26.45 -5.70
N ALA A 60 19.42 25.78 -4.78
CA ALA A 60 18.38 26.40 -3.95
C ALA A 60 18.97 27.52 -3.08
N GLU A 61 20.11 27.26 -2.43
CA GLU A 61 20.85 28.25 -1.64
C GLU A 61 21.30 29.44 -2.50
N GLY A 62 21.90 29.17 -3.67
CA GLY A 62 22.37 30.21 -4.59
C GLY A 62 21.24 31.09 -5.15
N LYS A 63 20.02 30.55 -5.24
CA LYS A 63 18.80 31.29 -5.63
C LYS A 63 18.11 31.97 -4.46
N GLY A 64 18.59 31.80 -3.22
CA GLY A 64 17.96 32.35 -2.03
C GLY A 64 16.57 31.77 -1.75
N ILE A 65 16.31 30.54 -2.20
CA ILE A 65 15.05 29.84 -1.95
C ILE A 65 14.92 29.62 -0.44
N LYS A 66 13.82 30.09 0.14
CA LYS A 66 13.56 29.91 1.56
C LYS A 66 13.10 28.48 1.85
N PRO A 67 13.28 27.97 3.08
CA PRO A 67 12.82 26.63 3.44
C PRO A 67 11.34 26.37 3.11
N GLU A 68 10.47 27.37 3.29
CA GLU A 68 9.05 27.30 2.95
C GLU A 68 8.77 27.10 1.45
N ASP A 69 9.65 27.58 0.58
CA ASP A 69 9.54 27.48 -0.88
C ASP A 69 10.33 26.28 -1.45
N GLY A 70 11.16 25.65 -0.61
CA GLY A 70 12.03 24.54 -1.01
C GLY A 70 11.28 23.33 -1.56
N MET A 71 10.05 23.10 -1.09
CA MET A 71 9.20 22.01 -1.58
C MET A 71 8.76 22.23 -3.04
N PHE A 72 8.38 23.46 -3.40
CA PHE A 72 8.02 23.79 -4.79
C PHE A 72 9.22 23.69 -5.70
N PHE A 73 10.38 24.18 -5.25
CA PHE A 73 11.62 24.06 -6.01
C PHE A 73 12.01 22.59 -6.27
N LEU A 74 11.88 21.73 -5.25
CA LEU A 74 12.12 20.29 -5.41
C LEU A 74 11.10 19.64 -6.35
N GLU A 75 9.82 20.03 -6.27
CA GLU A 75 8.79 19.54 -7.20
C GLU A 75 9.11 19.90 -8.65
N GLU A 76 9.58 21.12 -8.92
CA GLU A 76 10.01 21.52 -10.27
C GLU A 76 11.16 20.66 -10.79
N LYS A 77 12.16 20.38 -9.94
CA LYS A 77 13.29 19.49 -10.29
C LYS A 77 12.81 18.07 -10.54
N TYR A 78 11.91 17.58 -9.70
CA TYR A 78 11.33 16.25 -9.84
C TYR A 78 10.52 16.12 -11.13
N HIS A 79 9.67 17.10 -11.43
CA HIS A 79 8.90 17.15 -12.67
C HIS A 79 9.80 17.25 -13.90
N ALA A 80 10.85 18.08 -13.86
CA ALA A 80 11.82 18.18 -14.95
C ALA A 80 12.53 16.84 -15.24
N LYS A 81 12.75 16.01 -14.20
CA LYS A 81 13.44 14.73 -14.32
C LYS A 81 12.52 13.57 -14.69
N THR A 82 11.30 13.55 -14.16
CA THR A 82 10.39 12.39 -14.23
C THR A 82 9.17 12.63 -15.12
N GLY A 83 8.87 13.89 -15.44
CA GLY A 83 7.63 14.30 -16.11
C GLY A 83 6.38 14.24 -15.23
N ARG A 84 6.52 14.03 -13.90
CA ARG A 84 5.40 13.92 -12.96
C ARG A 84 5.45 14.99 -11.88
N TYR A 85 4.28 15.41 -11.39
CA TYR A 85 4.17 16.26 -10.21
C TYR A 85 4.04 15.44 -8.92
N PHE A 86 4.35 16.02 -7.77
CA PHE A 86 4.26 15.34 -6.48
C PHE A 86 2.85 14.85 -6.18
N MET A 87 1.83 15.65 -6.53
CA MET A 87 0.44 15.27 -6.36
C MET A 87 0.03 14.07 -7.23
N GLU A 88 0.67 13.87 -8.38
CA GLU A 88 0.43 12.69 -9.22
C GLU A 88 1.05 11.44 -8.59
N GLU A 89 2.29 11.55 -8.10
CA GLU A 89 2.98 10.47 -7.42
C GLU A 89 2.25 10.05 -6.13
N MET A 90 1.76 11.02 -5.33
CA MET A 90 0.91 10.75 -4.17
C MET A 90 -0.36 9.99 -4.53
N ARG A 91 -1.04 10.35 -5.64
CA ARG A 91 -2.24 9.65 -6.09
C ARG A 91 -1.95 8.23 -6.54
N LEU A 92 -0.85 8.03 -7.29
CA LEU A 92 -0.39 6.70 -7.67
C LEU A 92 -0.16 5.85 -6.42
N LEU A 93 0.51 6.41 -5.42
CA LEU A 93 0.79 5.72 -4.17
C LEU A 93 -0.51 5.36 -3.43
N PHE A 94 -1.46 6.30 -3.29
CA PHE A 94 -2.76 5.99 -2.69
C PHE A 94 -3.49 4.84 -3.43
N ASN A 95 -3.49 4.87 -4.76
CA ASN A 95 -4.11 3.81 -5.56
C ASN A 95 -3.42 2.45 -5.36
N GLU A 96 -2.09 2.42 -5.29
CA GLU A 96 -1.35 1.19 -4.96
C GLU A 96 -1.76 0.62 -3.61
N TYR A 97 -1.91 1.46 -2.58
CA TYR A 97 -2.37 1.03 -1.26
C TYR A 97 -3.82 0.53 -1.27
N VAL A 98 -4.72 1.18 -2.01
CA VAL A 98 -6.10 0.69 -2.21
C VAL A 98 -6.09 -0.70 -2.86
N HIS A 99 -5.29 -0.90 -3.91
CA HIS A 99 -5.15 -2.19 -4.56
C HIS A 99 -4.54 -3.25 -3.66
N HIS A 100 -3.51 -2.89 -2.89
CA HIS A 100 -2.87 -3.81 -1.94
C HIS A 100 -3.86 -4.27 -0.87
N ALA A 101 -4.64 -3.34 -0.31
CA ALA A 101 -5.69 -3.66 0.65
C ALA A 101 -6.75 -4.59 0.05
N ALA A 102 -7.21 -4.31 -1.18
CA ALA A 102 -8.15 -5.16 -1.88
C ALA A 102 -7.60 -6.59 -2.06
N ASN A 103 -6.33 -6.73 -2.43
CA ASN A 103 -5.68 -8.04 -2.58
C ASN A 103 -5.57 -8.79 -1.24
N ILE A 104 -5.25 -8.11 -0.14
CA ILE A 104 -5.23 -8.71 1.19
C ILE A 104 -6.62 -9.21 1.57
N ILE A 105 -7.67 -8.42 1.34
CA ILE A 105 -9.05 -8.81 1.64
C ILE A 105 -9.47 -10.04 0.82
N VAL A 106 -9.17 -10.05 -0.48
CA VAL A 106 -9.46 -11.20 -1.36
C VAL A 106 -8.73 -12.44 -0.87
N LYS A 107 -7.44 -12.32 -0.55
CA LYS A 107 -6.65 -13.43 -0.02
C LYS A 107 -7.23 -13.94 1.29
N ALA A 108 -7.52 -13.04 2.25
CA ALA A 108 -8.09 -13.41 3.54
C ALA A 108 -9.45 -14.13 3.42
N ARG A 109 -10.32 -13.68 2.51
CA ARG A 109 -11.59 -14.37 2.22
C ARG A 109 -11.36 -15.77 1.67
N ARG A 110 -10.50 -15.91 0.67
CA ARG A 110 -10.15 -17.20 0.09
C ARG A 110 -9.54 -18.16 1.11
N ASP A 111 -8.63 -17.66 1.93
CA ASP A 111 -7.96 -18.45 2.96
C ASP A 111 -8.99 -18.92 4.02
N ALA A 112 -9.90 -18.05 4.44
CA ALA A 112 -10.98 -18.40 5.36
C ALA A 112 -11.95 -19.43 4.76
N GLU A 113 -12.35 -19.27 3.49
CA GLU A 113 -13.18 -20.23 2.77
C GLU A 113 -12.48 -21.59 2.67
N THR A 114 -11.21 -21.61 2.27
CA THR A 114 -10.39 -22.82 2.16
C THR A 114 -10.27 -23.55 3.51
N PHE A 115 -10.08 -22.78 4.59
CA PHE A 115 -10.02 -23.33 5.94
C PHE A 115 -11.36 -23.93 6.38
N ALA A 116 -12.47 -23.23 6.11
CA ALA A 116 -13.81 -23.73 6.42
C ALA A 116 -14.15 -25.02 5.64
N GLU A 117 -13.72 -25.11 4.38
CA GLU A 117 -13.90 -26.29 3.53
C GLU A 117 -13.00 -27.48 3.91
N SER A 118 -12.00 -27.26 4.78
CA SER A 118 -11.08 -28.33 5.22
C SER A 118 -11.71 -29.38 6.14
N GLY A 119 -12.95 -29.16 6.59
CA GLY A 119 -13.77 -30.09 7.36
C GLY A 119 -14.00 -29.69 8.81
N ASP A 120 -15.10 -30.23 9.38
CA ASP A 120 -15.61 -29.92 10.72
C ASP A 120 -14.61 -30.12 11.86
N GLU A 121 -13.61 -30.99 11.69
CA GLU A 121 -12.61 -31.27 12.72
C GLU A 121 -11.63 -30.10 12.88
N ASN A 122 -11.11 -29.56 11.76
CA ASN A 122 -10.16 -28.46 11.78
C ASN A 122 -10.81 -27.17 12.28
N THR A 123 -12.06 -26.90 11.86
CA THR A 123 -12.81 -25.73 12.30
C THR A 123 -13.11 -25.78 13.80
N LYS A 124 -13.60 -26.92 14.33
CA LYS A 124 -13.82 -27.09 15.78
C LYS A 124 -12.54 -26.96 16.60
N LYS A 125 -11.44 -27.54 16.12
CA LYS A 125 -10.14 -27.45 16.79
C LYS A 125 -9.62 -26.01 16.81
N PHE A 126 -9.77 -25.28 15.70
CA PHE A 126 -9.41 -23.86 15.63
C PHE A 126 -10.24 -23.02 16.61
N ASP A 127 -11.56 -23.20 16.63
CA ASP A 127 -12.45 -22.50 17.57
C ASP A 127 -12.10 -22.80 19.02
N GLN A 128 -11.77 -24.06 19.34
CA GLN A 128 -11.30 -24.44 20.67
C GLN A 128 -10.01 -23.68 21.04
N LEU A 129 -9.01 -23.65 20.16
CA LEU A 129 -7.75 -22.94 20.40
C LEU A 129 -7.96 -21.43 20.58
N MET A 130 -8.86 -20.83 19.80
CA MET A 130 -9.23 -19.42 19.95
C MET A 130 -9.91 -19.13 21.28
N ASN A 131 -10.85 -19.99 21.72
CA ASN A 131 -11.53 -19.88 23.01
C ASN A 131 -10.55 -20.05 24.20
N GLU A 132 -9.55 -20.91 24.04
CA GLU A 132 -8.45 -21.10 25.00
C GLU A 132 -7.38 -20.00 24.92
N LYS A 133 -7.53 -19.00 24.03
CA LYS A 133 -6.56 -17.92 23.76
C LYS A 133 -5.18 -18.40 23.32
N LYS A 134 -5.09 -19.62 22.76
CA LYS A 134 -3.87 -20.21 22.20
C LYS A 134 -3.66 -19.76 20.77
N TYR A 135 -3.47 -18.45 20.59
CA TYR A 135 -3.46 -17.83 19.25
C TYR A 135 -2.32 -18.34 18.36
N GLU A 136 -1.15 -18.63 18.91
CA GLU A 136 -0.03 -19.18 18.13
C GLU A 136 -0.31 -20.59 17.61
N GLU A 137 -0.96 -21.44 18.41
CA GLU A 137 -1.35 -22.78 18.01
C GLU A 137 -2.48 -22.74 16.98
N ALA A 138 -3.44 -21.82 17.15
CA ALA A 138 -4.51 -21.58 16.18
C ALA A 138 -3.93 -21.13 14.83
N ALA A 139 -2.97 -20.20 14.84
CA ALA A 139 -2.28 -19.74 13.63
C ALA A 139 -1.51 -20.88 12.94
N LYS A 140 -0.77 -21.71 13.68
CA LYS A 140 -0.08 -22.88 13.12
C LYS A 140 -1.05 -23.86 12.47
N LEU A 141 -2.18 -24.16 13.13
CA LEU A 141 -3.21 -25.02 12.56
C LEU A 141 -3.77 -24.44 11.25
N PHE A 142 -4.01 -23.13 11.22
CA PHE A 142 -4.47 -22.42 10.02
C PHE A 142 -3.48 -22.57 8.87
N ASP A 143 -2.20 -22.27 9.10
CA ASP A 143 -1.13 -22.39 8.09
C ASP A 143 -0.95 -23.83 7.59
N GLU A 144 -1.04 -24.81 8.48
CA GLU A 144 -0.96 -26.23 8.12
C GLU A 144 -2.12 -26.69 7.22
N VAL A 145 -3.32 -26.16 7.44
CA VAL A 145 -4.49 -26.48 6.61
C VAL A 145 -4.39 -25.82 5.25
N LEU A 146 -4.00 -24.55 5.20
CA LEU A 146 -3.82 -23.82 3.94
C LEU A 146 -2.72 -24.44 3.07
N SER A 147 -1.58 -24.82 3.66
CA SER A 147 -0.46 -25.41 2.91
C SER A 147 -0.77 -26.79 2.29
N LYS A 148 -1.76 -27.53 2.82
CA LYS A 148 -2.22 -28.81 2.26
C LYS A 148 -3.25 -28.64 1.14
N THR A 149 -3.92 -27.48 1.10
CA THR A 149 -5.00 -27.17 0.15
C THR A 149 -4.55 -26.23 -0.98
N GLU A 150 -3.37 -25.62 -0.86
CA GLU A 150 -2.68 -24.98 -1.98
C GLU A 150 -2.40 -26.01 -3.09
N LYS A 151 -3.34 -26.11 -4.04
CA LYS A 151 -2.99 -26.52 -5.40
C LYS A 151 -1.88 -25.57 -5.86
N PRO A 152 -0.79 -26.09 -6.47
CA PRO A 152 0.29 -25.24 -6.96
C PRO A 152 -0.35 -24.16 -7.81
N GLN A 153 -0.28 -22.91 -7.35
CA GLN A 153 -0.69 -21.80 -8.18
C GLN A 153 0.25 -21.82 -9.37
N ASP A 154 -0.29 -22.16 -10.55
CA ASP A 154 0.29 -21.73 -11.81
C ASP A 154 0.73 -20.29 -11.60
N SER A 155 2.03 -20.10 -11.79
CA SER A 155 2.73 -18.84 -11.83
C SER A 155 1.84 -17.75 -12.43
N PHE A 156 1.17 -16.97 -11.58
CA PHE A 156 0.59 -15.71 -12.00
C PHE A 156 1.79 -14.85 -12.36
N ASN A 157 2.00 -14.81 -13.68
CA ASN A 157 2.99 -14.06 -14.42
C ASN A 157 3.61 -12.94 -13.58
N ARG A 158 4.85 -13.19 -13.15
CA ARG A 158 5.86 -12.14 -13.00
C ARG A 158 6.12 -11.53 -14.38
N SER A 159 5.13 -10.84 -14.96
CA SER A 159 5.42 -9.78 -15.91
C SER A 159 5.37 -8.50 -15.11
N GLY A 160 6.51 -8.20 -14.48
CA GLY A 160 6.86 -6.84 -14.11
C GLY A 160 6.85 -5.97 -15.35
N LYS A 161 5.66 -5.50 -15.75
CA LYS A 161 5.56 -4.31 -16.58
C LYS A 161 5.69 -3.13 -15.65
N GLN A 162 6.94 -2.70 -15.49
CA GLN A 162 7.26 -1.29 -15.34
C GLN A 162 6.45 -0.53 -16.40
N TYR A 163 5.58 0.36 -15.96
CA TYR A 163 5.11 1.49 -16.75
C TYR A 163 5.79 2.73 -16.20
#